data_AF-A0A961W6H5-F1
#
_entry.id   AF-A0A961W6H5-F1
#
_cell.length_a   1.000
_cell.length_b   1.000
_cell.length_c   1.000
_cell.angle_alpha   90.00
_cell.angle_beta   90.00
_cell.angle_gamma   90.00
#
_symmetry.space_group_name_H-M   'P 1'
#
loop_
_entity.id
_entity.type
_entity.pdbx_description
1 polymer ?
#
loop_
_entity_poly.entity_id
_entity_poly.type
_entity_poly.pdbx_seq_one_letter_code
_entity_poly.pdbx_strand_id
1 'polypeptide(L)' 'MNNTMTFQDAVKTWRLHWSGEFQKRIAALFDVNPGRVNEVLKGRRRPGSEAIARDSLK' A
#
# COMPACT_ATOMS: atom_id res chain seq x y z
N MET A 1 -5.49 -13.50 -14.12
CA MET A 1 -4.85 -13.40 -12.79
C MET A 1 -5.46 -12.22 -12.04
N ASN A 2 -6.29 -12.49 -11.03
CA ASN A 2 -6.89 -11.45 -10.19
C ASN A 2 -5.96 -11.17 -9.00
N ASN A 3 -4.90 -10.40 -9.22
CA ASN A 3 -4.06 -9.90 -8.12
C ASN A 3 -4.80 -8.77 -7.39
N THR A 4 -5.77 -9.16 -6.55
CA THR A 4 -6.53 -8.22 -5.73
C THR A 4 -5.69 -7.84 -4.52
N MET A 5 -5.20 -6.59 -4.50
CA MET A 5 -4.48 -6.04 -3.36
C MET A 5 -5.29 -6.19 -2.07
N THR A 6 -4.73 -6.94 -1.13
CA THR A 6 -5.38 -7.23 0.14
C THR A 6 -5.29 -6.02 1.09
N PHE A 7 -6.02 -6.07 2.20
CA PHE A 7 -5.87 -5.04 3.24
C PHE A 7 -4.46 -5.06 3.83
N GLN A 8 -3.85 -6.24 4.01
CA GLN A 8 -2.49 -6.39 4.52
C GLN A 8 -1.45 -5.81 3.55
N ASP A 9 -1.64 -5.96 2.24
CA ASP A 9 -0.76 -5.34 1.24
C ASP A 9 -0.88 -3.82 1.26
N ALA A 10 -2.08 -3.28 1.52
CA ALA A 10 -2.27 -1.84 1.71
C ALA A 10 -1.52 -1.35 2.97
N VAL A 11 -1.55 -2.08 4.08
CA VAL A 11 -0.75 -1.77 5.28
C VAL A 11 0.75 -1.77 4.96
N LYS A 12 1.24 -2.79 4.24
CA LYS A 12 2.65 -2.87 3.83
C LYS A 12 3.04 -1.74 2.85
N THR A 13 2.13 -1.35 1.96
CA THR A 13 2.31 -0.24 1.01
C THR A 13 2.62 1.06 1.74
N TRP A 14 1.89 1.37 2.82
CA TRP A 14 2.17 2.54 3.65
C TRP A 14 3.56 2.50 4.28
N ARG A 15 3.95 1.35 4.84
CA ARG A 15 5.28 1.18 5.46
C ARG A 15 6.42 1.37 4.45
N LEU A 16 6.30 0.76 3.27
CA LEU A 16 7.29 0.92 2.20
C LEU A 16 7.36 2.37 1.74
N HIS A 17 6.20 3.02 1.56
CA HIS A 17 6.14 4.42 1.16
C HIS A 17 6.82 5.34 2.18
N TRP A 18 6.58 5.16 3.48
CA TRP A 18 7.25 5.94 4.53
C TRP A 18 8.73 5.61 4.67
N SER A 19 9.15 4.40 4.31
CA SER A 19 10.57 4.03 4.23
C SER A 19 11.29 4.64 3.01
N GLY A 20 10.60 5.41 2.16
CA GLY A 20 11.16 6.08 0.99
C GLY A 20 11.04 5.31 -0.32
N GLU A 21 10.32 4.18 -0.35
CA GLU A 21 10.13 3.42 -1.59
C GLU A 21 9.19 4.14 -2.57
N PHE A 22 9.54 4.08 -3.85
CA PHE A 22 8.75 4.66 -4.93
C PHE A 22 7.51 3.81 -5.23
N GLN A 23 6.39 4.46 -5.53
CA GLN A 23 5.12 3.79 -5.88
C GLN A 23 5.28 2.74 -6.99
N LYS A 24 6.16 2.98 -7.98
CA LYS A 24 6.45 2.02 -9.07
C LYS A 24 7.11 0.74 -8.55
N ARG A 25 8.05 0.84 -7.60
CA ARG A 25 8.69 -0.32 -6.96
C ARG A 25 7.71 -1.07 -6.09
N ILE A 26 6.93 -0.36 -5.29
CA ILE A 26 5.87 -0.95 -4.46
C ILE A 26 4.85 -1.71 -5.33
N ALA A 27 4.45 -1.13 -6.45
CA ALA A 27 3.52 -1.75 -7.39
C ALA A 27 4.08 -3.05 -7.98
N ALA A 28 5.37 -3.08 -8.33
CA ALA A 28 6.05 -4.28 -8.80
C ALA A 28 6.12 -5.37 -7.72
N LEU A 29 6.36 -5.00 -6.44
CA LEU A 29 6.42 -5.95 -5.33
C LEU A 29 5.11 -6.72 -5.10
N PHE A 30 3.97 -6.06 -5.36
CA PHE A 30 2.65 -6.67 -5.18
C PHE A 30 2.01 -7.15 -6.49
N ASP A 31 2.73 -7.05 -7.62
CA ASP A 31 2.21 -7.31 -8.96
C ASP A 31 0.86 -6.60 -9.19
N VAL A 32 0.83 -5.30 -8.90
CA VAL A 32 -0.36 -4.45 -9.06
C VAL A 32 -0.04 -3.25 -9.95
N ASN A 33 -1.09 -2.67 -10.54
CA ASN A 33 -0.96 -1.40 -11.23
C ASN A 33 -0.55 -0.28 -10.25
N PRO A 34 0.46 0.56 -10.56
CA PRO A 34 0.84 1.72 -9.75
C PRO A 34 -0.33 2.64 -9.36
N GLY A 35 -1.36 2.75 -10.21
CA GLY A 35 -2.58 3.48 -9.87
C GLY A 35 -3.31 2.92 -8.65
N ARG A 36 -3.24 1.59 -8.40
CA ARG A 36 -3.82 0.98 -7.20
C ARG A 36 -3.05 1.36 -5.94
N VAL A 37 -1.72 1.42 -6.02
CA VAL A 37 -0.87 1.91 -4.93
C VAL A 37 -1.23 3.36 -4.62
N ASN A 38 -1.38 4.20 -5.65
CA ASN A 38 -1.78 5.60 -5.49
C ASN A 38 -3.14 5.75 -4.79
N GLU A 39 -4.13 4.93 -5.15
CA GLU A 39 -5.46 4.94 -4.52
C GLU A 39 -5.42 4.50 -3.04
N VAL A 40 -4.52 3.60 -2.66
CA VAL A 40 -4.27 3.27 -1.23
C VAL A 40 -3.63 4.43 -0.50
N LEU A 41 -2.57 5.02 -1.08
CA LEU A 41 -1.87 6.16 -0.49
C LEU A 41 -2.74 7.43 -0.42
N LYS A 42 -3.82 7.50 -1.19
CA LYS A 42 -4.85 8.55 -1.08
C LYS A 42 -5.98 8.20 -0.12
N GLY A 43 -5.95 7.03 0.50
CA GLY A 43 -7.01 6.53 1.39
C GLY A 43 -8.32 6.19 0.68
N ARG A 44 -8.39 6.26 -0.64
CA ARG A 44 -9.59 5.93 -1.44
C ARG A 44 -9.85 4.42 -1.48
N ARG A 45 -8.77 3.64 -1.42
CA ARG A 45 -8.83 2.18 -1.43
C ARG A 45 -8.29 1.64 -0.12
N ARG A 46 -9.05 0.73 0.52
CA ARG A 46 -8.72 0.13 1.83
C ARG A 46 -8.47 1.22 2.90
N PRO A 47 -9.47 2.07 3.18
CA PRO A 47 -9.36 3.09 4.24
C PRO A 47 -9.04 2.42 5.58
N GLY A 48 -8.30 3.13 6.44
CA GLY A 48 -7.84 2.62 7.73
C GLY A 48 -6.54 1.79 7.70
N SER A 49 -6.08 1.36 6.52
CA SER A 49 -4.79 0.68 6.37
C SER A 49 -3.60 1.55 6.82
N GLU A 50 -3.69 2.86 6.64
CA GLU A 50 -2.70 3.84 7.11
C GLU A 50 -2.58 3.83 8.64
N ALA A 51 -3.71 3.90 9.34
CA ALA A 51 -3.75 3.94 10.80
C ALA A 51 -3.16 2.67 11.41
N ILE A 52 -3.48 1.50 10.83
CA ILE A 52 -2.90 0.21 11.25
C ILE A 52 -1.40 0.16 10.95
N ALA A 53 -0.98 0.64 9.77
CA ALA A 53 0.43 0.70 9.41
C ALA A 53 1.23 1.54 10.40
N ARG A 54 0.67 2.67 10.85
CA ARG A 54 1.27 3.59 11.82
C ARG A 54 1.28 3.05 13.25
N ASP A 55 0.21 2.37 13.68
CA ASP A 55 0.13 1.76 15.00
C ASP A 55 1.22 0.68 15.19
N SER A 56 1.46 -0.12 14.15
CA SER A 56 2.51 -1.15 14.17
C SER A 56 3.96 -0.63 14.15
N LEU A 57 4.18 0.70 14.10
CA LEU A 57 5.51 1.32 14.17
C LEU A 57 5.87 1.81 15.58
N LYS A 58 4.97 1.65 16.57
CA LYS A 58 5.27 1.85 17.99
C LYS A 58 6.01 0.65 18.57
#